data_AF-A0A178IC30-F1
#
_entry.id   AF-A0A178IC30-F1
#
_cell.length_a   1.000
_cell.length_b   1.000
_cell.length_c   1.000
_cell.angle_alpha   90.00
_cell.angle_beta   90.00
_cell.angle_gamma   90.00
#
_symmetry.space_group_name_H-M   'P 1'
#
loop_
_entity.id
_entity.type
_entity.pdbx_description
1 polymer ?
#
loop_
_entity_poly.entity_id
_entity_poly.type
_entity_poly.pdbx_seq_one_letter_code
_entity_poly.pdbx_strand_id
1 'polypeptide(L)'
;MLGRGFEAEGFCVVRGPDIVWGGDVREFHPPSGAFAGVIGGSPCQDFSKARRTEPTGAGVELLREYARVVEEASPEWFLLENVPGVPDIDASGYTVQRFNLNAAECGGRQSRLRTFQFGSRDGTCLVIDRRDMPDDVERTCMATEFWFFAIFSSSAAACHALWHSARADAGAASQAAKRRRRPHAASASNDRGGRWP
;
A
#
# COMPACT_ATOMS: atom_id res chain seq x y z
N MET A 1 10.18 -3.11 -10.20
CA MET A 1 10.71 -3.36 -8.83
C MET A 1 10.25 -2.27 -7.87
N LEU A 2 9.40 -2.63 -6.90
CA LEU A 2 8.79 -1.72 -5.93
C LEU A 2 9.82 -0.85 -5.16
N GLY A 3 10.96 -1.42 -4.78
CA GLY A 3 12.02 -0.70 -4.05
C GLY A 3 12.60 0.51 -4.77
N ARG A 4 12.68 0.49 -6.11
CA ARG A 4 13.24 1.62 -6.88
C ARG A 4 12.42 2.91 -6.75
N GLY A 5 11.11 2.78 -6.59
CA GLY A 5 10.25 3.95 -6.35
C GLY A 5 10.59 4.63 -5.03
N PHE A 6 10.79 3.84 -3.98
CA PHE A 6 11.20 4.36 -2.68
C PHE A 6 12.62 4.92 -2.68
N GLU A 7 13.57 4.26 -3.35
CA GLU A 7 14.93 4.78 -3.52
C GLU A 7 14.94 6.14 -4.21
N ALA A 8 14.10 6.34 -5.24
CA ALA A 8 13.97 7.60 -5.96
C ALA A 8 13.44 8.75 -5.06
N GLU A 9 12.59 8.42 -4.08
CA GLU A 9 12.08 9.35 -3.06
C GLU A 9 13.06 9.51 -1.86
N GLY A 10 14.28 8.97 -1.97
CA GLY A 10 15.35 9.15 -0.97
C GLY A 10 15.33 8.16 0.19
N PHE A 11 14.51 7.11 0.13
CA PHE A 11 14.52 6.06 1.15
C PHE A 11 15.77 5.17 1.02
N CYS A 12 16.34 4.79 2.16
CA CYS A 12 17.37 3.75 2.22
C CYS A 12 16.70 2.37 2.19
N VAL A 13 16.78 1.69 1.04
CA VAL A 13 16.21 0.36 0.85
C VAL A 13 17.29 -0.70 1.04
N VAL A 14 17.08 -1.63 1.99
CA VAL A 14 17.88 -2.85 2.07
C VAL A 14 17.10 -4.00 1.44
N ARG A 15 17.82 -4.91 0.78
CA ARG A 15 17.20 -6.03 0.06
C ARG A 15 16.98 -7.17 1.06
N GLY A 16 15.78 -7.75 1.03
CA GLY A 16 15.47 -8.98 1.76
C GLY A 16 16.07 -10.21 1.08
N PRO A 17 15.84 -11.40 1.65
CA PRO A 17 16.22 -12.67 1.04
C PRO A 17 15.49 -12.87 -0.30
N ASP A 18 16.17 -13.50 -1.25
CA ASP A 18 15.62 -13.81 -2.57
C ASP A 18 16.25 -15.11 -3.06
N ILE A 19 15.41 -16.03 -3.54
CA ILE A 19 15.81 -17.36 -4.02
C ILE A 19 16.82 -17.24 -5.16
N VAL A 20 16.74 -16.19 -5.99
CA VAL A 20 17.69 -15.96 -7.09
C VAL A 20 19.11 -15.76 -6.56
N TRP A 21 19.26 -15.24 -5.35
CA TRP A 21 20.54 -15.00 -4.69
C TRP A 21 20.84 -16.02 -3.57
N GLY A 22 20.09 -17.12 -3.53
CA GLY A 22 20.27 -18.20 -2.56
C GLY A 22 19.71 -17.92 -1.16
N GLY A 23 18.91 -16.87 -0.98
CA GLY A 23 18.19 -16.62 0.27
C GLY A 23 16.77 -17.17 0.23
N ASP A 24 16.27 -17.68 1.36
CA ASP A 24 14.86 -18.02 1.53
C ASP A 24 14.24 -17.12 2.60
N VAL A 25 13.04 -16.58 2.33
CA VAL A 25 12.28 -15.82 3.32
C VAL A 25 11.96 -16.65 4.56
N ARG A 26 11.79 -17.97 4.41
CA ARG A 26 11.55 -18.91 5.52
C ARG A 26 12.67 -18.97 6.54
N GLU A 27 13.90 -18.68 6.11
CA GLU A 27 15.10 -18.69 6.96
C GLU A 27 15.49 -17.29 7.44
N PHE A 28 14.77 -16.27 7.00
CA PHE A 28 15.07 -14.89 7.31
C PHE A 28 14.29 -14.41 8.54
N HIS A 29 15.05 -13.98 9.55
CA HIS A 29 14.55 -13.47 10.81
C HIS A 29 15.08 -12.05 11.06
N PRO A 30 14.29 -11.02 10.70
CA PRO A 30 14.69 -9.64 10.92
C PRO A 30 14.72 -9.30 12.42
N PRO A 31 15.70 -8.52 12.90
CA PRO A 31 15.64 -7.96 14.24
C PRO A 31 14.47 -6.97 14.36
N SER A 32 13.75 -7.06 15.47
CA SER A 32 12.64 -6.17 15.79
C SER A 32 13.10 -4.71 15.94
N GLY A 33 12.35 -3.77 15.37
CA GLY A 33 12.62 -2.33 15.48
C GLY A 33 13.80 -1.82 14.65
N ALA A 34 14.45 -2.68 13.86
CA ALA A 34 15.56 -2.27 13.00
C ALA A 34 15.11 -1.52 11.74
N PHE A 35 13.84 -1.65 11.37
CA PHE A 35 13.30 -1.19 10.10
C PHE A 35 12.05 -0.33 10.34
N ALA A 36 11.99 0.85 9.71
CA ALA A 36 10.83 1.74 9.82
C ALA A 36 9.63 1.21 9.01
N GLY A 37 9.90 0.49 7.92
CA GLY A 37 8.91 -0.05 7.01
C GLY A 37 9.31 -1.40 6.43
N VAL A 38 8.34 -2.15 5.91
CA VAL A 38 8.55 -3.36 5.12
C VAL A 38 7.72 -3.27 3.83
N ILE A 39 8.36 -3.50 2.67
CA ILE A 39 7.67 -3.56 1.37
C ILE A 39 7.88 -4.93 0.74
N GLY A 40 6.88 -5.42 0.01
CA GLY A 40 7.06 -6.64 -0.77
C GLY A 40 5.78 -7.21 -1.33
N GLY A 41 5.86 -8.45 -1.77
CA GLY A 41 4.76 -9.20 -2.37
C GLY A 41 5.09 -10.68 -2.38
N SER A 42 4.12 -11.52 -2.07
CA SER A 42 4.22 -12.97 -2.32
C SER A 42 4.01 -13.25 -3.82
N PRO A 43 4.56 -14.36 -4.35
CA PRO A 43 4.35 -14.75 -5.74
C PRO A 43 2.85 -14.79 -6.08
N CYS A 44 2.47 -14.04 -7.11
CA CYS A 44 1.07 -13.76 -7.41
C CYS A 44 0.39 -14.84 -8.26
N GLN A 45 1.11 -15.88 -8.67
CA GLN A 45 0.66 -16.88 -9.64
C GLN A 45 -0.62 -17.57 -9.14
N ASP A 46 -0.63 -17.98 -7.88
CA ASP A 46 -1.78 -18.66 -7.26
C ASP A 46 -3.03 -17.76 -7.20
N PHE A 47 -2.87 -16.44 -7.18
CA PHE A 47 -3.97 -15.47 -7.05
C PHE A 47 -4.40 -14.84 -8.38
N SER A 48 -3.72 -15.16 -9.48
CA SER A 48 -3.99 -14.56 -10.80
C SER A 48 -5.19 -15.21 -11.48
N LYS A 49 -6.10 -14.39 -12.03
CA LYS A 49 -7.20 -14.84 -12.89
C LYS A 49 -6.74 -15.39 -14.25
N ALA A 50 -5.51 -15.05 -14.66
CA ALA A 50 -4.94 -15.48 -15.94
C ALA A 50 -4.04 -16.74 -15.81
N ARG A 51 -4.09 -17.40 -14.63
CA ARG A 51 -3.40 -18.65 -14.37
C ARG A 51 -3.94 -19.75 -15.29
N ARG A 52 -3.04 -20.60 -15.83
CA ARG A 52 -3.38 -21.71 -16.74
C ARG A 52 -3.20 -23.09 -16.10
N THR A 53 -2.80 -23.13 -14.84
CA THR A 53 -2.51 -24.33 -14.04
C THR A 53 -3.27 -24.27 -12.72
N GLU A 54 -3.34 -25.36 -11.95
CA GLU A 54 -3.91 -25.31 -10.60
C GLU A 54 -3.03 -24.51 -9.62
N PRO A 55 -3.59 -23.93 -8.54
CA PRO A 55 -2.80 -23.27 -7.51
C PRO A 55 -1.87 -24.26 -6.82
N THR A 56 -0.64 -23.84 -6.58
CA THR A 56 0.37 -24.66 -5.90
C THR A 56 0.24 -24.59 -4.37
N GLY A 57 -0.37 -23.53 -3.85
CA GLY A 57 -0.43 -23.23 -2.42
C GLY A 57 0.75 -22.39 -1.92
N ALA A 58 1.84 -22.32 -2.70
CA ALA A 58 3.03 -21.55 -2.38
C ALA A 58 2.74 -20.05 -2.20
N GLY A 59 1.81 -19.48 -2.98
CA GLY A 59 1.46 -18.06 -2.85
C GLY A 59 0.86 -17.70 -1.50
N VAL A 60 0.06 -18.61 -0.91
CA VAL A 60 -0.55 -18.46 0.42
C VAL A 60 0.50 -18.66 1.51
N GLU A 61 1.33 -19.69 1.38
CA GLU A 61 2.43 -19.94 2.31
C GLU A 61 3.37 -18.72 2.40
N LEU A 62 3.78 -18.18 1.26
CA LEU A 62 4.72 -17.05 1.21
C LEU A 62 4.07 -15.73 1.62
N LEU A 63 2.75 -15.62 1.53
CA LEU A 63 2.02 -14.51 2.14
C LEU A 63 2.04 -14.60 3.67
N ARG A 64 1.99 -15.82 4.24
CA ARG A 64 2.16 -16.02 5.69
C ARG A 64 3.60 -15.71 6.12
N GLU A 65 4.60 -16.09 5.33
CA GLU A 65 5.99 -15.69 5.58
C GLU A 65 6.17 -14.16 5.52
N TYR A 66 5.48 -13.48 4.59
CA TYR A 66 5.44 -12.02 4.59
C TYR A 66 4.88 -11.47 5.90
N ALA A 67 3.74 -12.00 6.36
CA ALA A 67 3.13 -11.59 7.62
C ALA A 67 4.08 -11.83 8.81
N ARG A 68 4.71 -13.01 8.89
CA ARG A 68 5.71 -13.33 9.93
C ARG A 68 6.84 -12.31 9.94
N VAL A 69 7.40 -11.98 8.78
CA VAL A 69 8.48 -10.98 8.66
C VAL A 69 8.03 -9.60 9.15
N VAL A 70 6.80 -9.18 8.84
CA VAL A 70 6.23 -7.92 9.35
C VAL A 70 6.06 -7.96 10.87
N GLU A 71 5.60 -9.08 11.42
CA GLU A 71 5.41 -9.23 12.87
C GLU A 71 6.75 -9.23 13.62
N GLU A 72 7.74 -10.00 13.14
CA GLU A 72 9.09 -10.08 13.73
C GLU A 72 9.83 -8.73 13.64
N ALA A 73 9.84 -8.11 12.46
CA ALA A 73 10.51 -6.82 12.25
C ALA A 73 9.82 -5.69 13.03
N SER A 74 8.51 -5.80 13.26
CA SER A 74 7.70 -4.80 13.95
C SER A 74 7.89 -3.36 13.43
N PRO A 75 7.80 -3.09 12.11
CA PRO A 75 7.94 -1.75 11.57
C PRO A 75 6.79 -0.81 12.00
N GLU A 76 6.91 0.48 11.71
CA GLU A 76 5.79 1.43 11.89
C GLU A 76 4.69 1.19 10.84
N TRP A 77 5.08 0.76 9.65
CA TRP A 77 4.19 0.50 8.52
C TRP A 77 4.67 -0.64 7.62
N PHE A 78 3.78 -1.19 6.80
CA PHE A 78 4.13 -2.09 5.71
C PHE A 78 3.32 -1.80 4.45
N LEU A 79 3.82 -2.22 3.29
CA LEU A 79 3.11 -2.15 2.02
C LEU A 79 3.28 -3.44 1.23
N LEU A 80 2.18 -4.18 1.11
CA LEU A 80 2.08 -5.40 0.33
C LEU A 80 1.48 -5.10 -1.05
N GLU A 81 2.18 -5.43 -2.13
CA GLU A 81 1.66 -5.39 -3.51
C GLU A 81 1.34 -6.80 -4.00
N ASN A 82 0.18 -6.95 -4.66
CA ASN A 82 -0.17 -8.20 -5.32
C ASN A 82 -1.23 -7.99 -6.42
N VAL A 83 -1.68 -9.08 -7.05
CA VAL A 83 -2.85 -9.06 -7.93
C VAL A 83 -4.15 -8.97 -7.12
N PRO A 84 -5.27 -8.50 -7.72
CA PRO A 84 -6.51 -8.27 -6.96
C PRO A 84 -7.13 -9.46 -6.24
N GLY A 85 -6.81 -10.69 -6.66
CA GLY A 85 -7.29 -11.91 -6.03
C GLY A 85 -6.56 -12.32 -4.75
N VAL A 86 -5.51 -11.59 -4.33
CA VAL A 86 -4.78 -11.92 -3.09
C VAL A 86 -5.71 -11.80 -1.87
N PRO A 87 -5.67 -12.72 -0.90
CA PRO A 87 -6.41 -12.54 0.36
C PRO A 87 -5.86 -11.36 1.17
N ASP A 88 -6.62 -10.96 2.18
CA ASP A 88 -6.13 -9.96 3.13
C ASP A 88 -4.99 -10.53 3.98
N ILE A 89 -4.00 -9.69 4.27
CA ILE A 89 -2.90 -10.06 5.15
C ILE A 89 -3.39 -10.08 6.59
N ASP A 90 -3.00 -11.12 7.33
CA ASP A 90 -3.14 -11.14 8.78
C ASP A 90 -1.90 -10.49 9.39
N ALA A 91 -2.04 -9.26 9.88
CA ALA A 91 -0.95 -8.48 10.46
C ALA A 91 -1.44 -7.84 11.76
N SER A 92 -1.23 -8.56 12.86
CA SER A 92 -1.72 -8.15 14.17
C SER A 92 -1.10 -6.81 14.62
N GLY A 93 -1.94 -5.92 15.16
CA GLY A 93 -1.50 -4.59 15.63
C GLY A 93 -1.29 -3.55 14.53
N TYR A 94 -1.78 -3.78 13.31
CA TYR A 94 -1.83 -2.79 12.24
C TYR A 94 -3.28 -2.49 11.83
N THR A 95 -3.54 -1.23 11.49
CA THR A 95 -4.73 -0.85 10.72
C THR A 95 -4.40 -0.97 9.24
N VAL A 96 -5.14 -1.79 8.50
CA VAL A 96 -4.85 -2.11 7.09
C VAL A 96 -5.83 -1.41 6.15
N GLN A 97 -5.29 -0.61 5.24
CA GLN A 97 -5.98 -0.01 4.09
C GLN A 97 -5.70 -0.84 2.83
N ARG A 98 -6.76 -1.37 2.22
CA ARG A 98 -6.69 -2.07 0.92
C ARG A 98 -7.20 -1.17 -0.20
N PHE A 99 -6.47 -1.11 -1.31
CA PHE A 99 -6.88 -0.36 -2.49
C PHE A 99 -6.30 -0.92 -3.79
N ASN A 100 -6.96 -0.62 -4.90
CA ASN A 100 -6.48 -0.96 -6.24
C ASN A 100 -5.89 0.27 -6.92
N LEU A 101 -4.81 0.06 -7.66
CA LEU A 101 -4.15 1.11 -8.44
C LEU A 101 -3.67 0.52 -9.77
N ASN A 102 -4.06 1.15 -10.86
CA ASN A 102 -3.52 0.87 -12.18
C ASN A 102 -2.25 1.71 -12.39
N ALA A 103 -1.18 1.11 -12.91
CA ALA A 103 0.04 1.84 -13.22
C ALA A 103 -0.20 3.07 -14.13
N ALA A 104 -1.22 3.02 -14.99
CA ALA A 104 -1.60 4.15 -15.84
C ALA A 104 -2.17 5.35 -15.06
N GLU A 105 -2.86 5.12 -13.93
CA GLU A 105 -3.28 6.19 -13.00
C GLU A 105 -2.07 6.87 -12.33
N CYS A 106 -0.86 6.32 -12.47
CA CYS A 106 0.39 6.88 -11.95
C CYS A 106 1.30 7.43 -13.06
N GLY A 107 0.82 7.56 -14.29
CA GLY A 107 1.62 8.01 -15.43
C GLY A 107 2.41 6.89 -16.13
N GLY A 108 2.13 5.63 -15.80
CA GLY A 108 2.61 4.48 -16.58
C GLY A 108 1.93 4.39 -17.94
N ARG A 109 2.61 3.83 -18.93
CA ARG A 109 2.06 3.61 -20.28
C ARG A 109 1.24 2.33 -20.41
N GLN A 110 1.42 1.41 -19.47
CA GLN A 110 0.85 0.08 -19.48
C GLN A 110 -0.30 -0.02 -18.47
N SER A 111 -1.43 -0.62 -18.87
CA SER A 111 -2.56 -0.88 -17.98
C SER A 111 -2.29 -2.09 -17.09
N ARG A 112 -1.61 -1.87 -15.97
CA ARG A 112 -1.24 -2.90 -14.98
C ARG A 112 -1.97 -2.63 -13.67
N LEU A 113 -3.12 -3.28 -13.49
CA LEU A 113 -3.89 -3.21 -12.25
C LEU A 113 -3.26 -4.07 -11.16
N ARG A 114 -3.05 -3.47 -10.00
CA ARG A 114 -2.57 -4.14 -8.79
C ARG A 114 -3.36 -3.71 -7.57
N THR A 115 -3.27 -4.54 -6.56
CA THR A 115 -3.87 -4.30 -5.26
C THR A 115 -2.78 -4.15 -4.24
N PHE A 116 -2.95 -3.14 -3.41
CA PHE A 116 -2.05 -2.79 -2.34
C PHE A 116 -2.79 -2.98 -1.01
N GLN A 117 -2.09 -3.53 -0.03
CA GLN A 117 -2.49 -3.52 1.37
C GLN A 117 -1.43 -2.76 2.14
N PHE A 118 -1.81 -1.59 2.64
CA PHE A 118 -0.95 -0.73 3.44
C PHE A 118 -1.37 -0.85 4.91
N GLY A 119 -0.46 -1.28 5.77
CA GLY A 119 -0.70 -1.35 7.21
C GLY A 119 0.09 -0.29 7.96
N SER A 120 -0.52 0.34 8.96
CA SER A 120 0.16 1.24 9.89
C SER A 120 -0.22 0.94 11.34
N ARG A 121 0.73 1.06 12.27
CA ARG A 121 0.47 0.82 13.70
C ARG A 121 -0.43 1.87 14.35
N ASP A 122 -0.44 3.06 13.75
CA ASP A 122 -1.09 4.25 14.30
C ASP A 122 -2.38 4.65 13.59
N GLY A 123 -2.84 3.84 12.63
CA GLY A 123 -4.06 4.11 11.89
C GLY A 123 -3.92 5.12 10.75
N THR A 124 -2.70 5.57 10.43
CA THR A 124 -2.45 6.37 9.23
C THR A 124 -2.89 5.61 7.98
N CYS A 125 -3.62 6.29 7.10
CA CYS A 125 -3.99 5.80 5.78
C CYS A 125 -3.31 6.64 4.70
N LEU A 126 -2.97 6.01 3.58
CA LEU A 126 -2.45 6.69 2.41
C LEU A 126 -3.54 7.50 1.71
N VAL A 127 -3.18 8.72 1.34
CA VAL A 127 -3.91 9.52 0.36
C VAL A 127 -3.30 9.21 -1.00
N ILE A 128 -4.11 8.64 -1.89
CA ILE A 128 -3.64 8.17 -3.20
C ILE A 128 -3.99 9.22 -4.24
N ASP A 129 -2.97 9.85 -4.80
CA ASP A 129 -3.13 10.73 -5.95
C ASP A 129 -3.26 9.90 -7.23
N ARG A 130 -4.43 10.00 -7.88
CA ARG A 130 -4.77 9.25 -9.09
C ARG A 130 -4.87 10.23 -10.24
N ARG A 131 -4.10 10.00 -11.29
CA ARG A 131 -4.25 10.70 -12.56
C ARG A 131 -5.40 10.07 -13.35
N ASP A 132 -5.99 10.87 -14.22
CA ASP A 132 -6.96 10.36 -15.19
C ASP A 132 -6.32 9.27 -16.05
N MET A 133 -7.10 8.22 -16.34
CA MET A 133 -6.67 7.14 -17.21
C MET A 133 -6.46 7.66 -18.63
N PRO A 134 -5.29 7.44 -19.26
CA PRO A 134 -5.06 7.83 -20.64
C PRO A 134 -5.87 6.94 -21.60
N ASP A 135 -6.36 7.55 -22.69
CA ASP A 135 -7.18 6.88 -23.72
C ASP A 135 -6.39 5.82 -24.52
N ASP A 136 -5.07 5.94 -24.59
CA ASP A 136 -4.16 5.13 -25.41
C ASP A 136 -3.31 4.12 -24.60
N VAL A 137 -3.85 3.61 -23.49
CA VAL A 137 -3.10 2.71 -22.60
C VAL A 137 -2.75 1.36 -23.26
N GLU A 138 -1.47 0.98 -23.20
CA GLU A 138 -1.01 -0.30 -23.73
C GLU A 138 -1.53 -1.45 -22.86
N ARG A 139 -2.05 -2.52 -23.48
CA ARG A 139 -2.49 -3.72 -22.75
C ARG A 139 -1.29 -4.40 -22.09
N THR A 140 -1.45 -4.84 -20.84
CA THR A 140 -0.39 -5.57 -20.15
C THR A 140 -0.14 -6.94 -20.79
N CYS A 141 1.08 -7.19 -21.24
CA CYS A 141 1.60 -8.55 -21.43
C CYS A 141 1.90 -9.14 -20.04
N MET A 142 1.43 -10.38 -19.82
CA MET A 142 1.50 -11.09 -18.54
C MET A 142 2.86 -10.92 -17.85
N ALA A 143 2.88 -10.26 -16.69
CA ALA A 143 4.07 -10.18 -15.87
C ALA A 143 4.20 -11.47 -15.04
N THR A 144 5.11 -12.35 -15.47
CA THR A 144 5.62 -13.46 -14.66
C THR A 144 6.79 -12.92 -13.82
N GLU A 145 6.57 -11.97 -12.93
CA GLU A 145 7.70 -11.40 -12.17
C GLU A 145 7.92 -12.13 -10.84
N PHE A 146 9.10 -12.72 -10.76
CA PHE A 146 9.73 -13.35 -9.60
C PHE A 146 10.14 -12.25 -8.59
N TRP A 147 9.71 -12.46 -7.35
CA TRP A 147 10.24 -12.04 -6.05
C TRP A 147 10.82 -10.63 -5.91
N PHE A 148 10.30 -9.87 -4.95
CA PHE A 148 11.12 -8.90 -4.22
C PHE A 148 10.55 -8.60 -2.83
N PHE A 149 11.25 -9.04 -1.79
CA PHE A 149 11.11 -8.48 -0.44
C PHE A 149 12.17 -7.38 -0.28
N ALA A 150 11.75 -6.18 0.12
CA ALA A 150 12.67 -5.10 0.46
C ALA A 150 12.35 -4.61 1.88
N ILE A 151 13.38 -4.60 2.71
CA ILE A 151 13.30 -4.33 4.14
C ILE A 151 14.20 -3.12 4.37
N PHE A 152 13.70 -2.05 4.98
CA PHE A 152 14.38 -0.75 5.00
C PHE A 152 15.28 -0.56 6.22
N SER A 153 16.61 -0.47 6.05
CA SER A 153 17.54 -0.09 7.14
C SER A 153 17.76 1.42 7.22
N SER A 154 17.74 1.94 8.46
CA SER A 154 17.88 3.32 8.97
C SER A 154 18.86 4.25 8.21
N SER A 155 18.65 5.58 8.14
CA SER A 155 18.51 6.48 9.29
C SER A 155 17.07 6.84 9.66
N ALA A 156 16.75 6.75 10.95
CA ALA A 156 15.44 7.11 11.49
C ALA A 156 15.01 8.54 11.13
N ALA A 157 15.94 9.50 10.97
CA ALA A 157 15.59 10.90 10.79
C ALA A 157 14.89 11.22 9.45
N ALA A 158 15.36 10.69 8.32
CA ALA A 158 14.79 11.01 7.00
C ALA A 158 13.45 10.31 6.77
N CYS A 159 13.34 9.02 7.12
CA CYS A 159 12.09 8.27 7.01
C CYS A 159 11.04 8.76 8.02
N HIS A 160 11.44 9.07 9.26
CA HIS A 160 10.55 9.69 10.24
C HIS A 160 10.10 11.08 9.74
N ALA A 161 10.98 11.91 9.17
CA ALA A 161 10.59 13.20 8.59
C ALA A 161 9.63 13.07 7.41
N LEU A 162 9.88 12.16 6.45
CA LEU A 162 8.99 11.89 5.33
C LEU A 162 7.66 11.30 5.80
N TRP A 163 7.68 10.40 6.79
CA TRP A 163 6.49 9.81 7.41
C TRP A 163 5.66 10.84 8.17
N HIS A 164 6.29 11.70 8.98
CA HIS A 164 5.61 12.79 9.69
C HIS A 164 5.13 13.88 8.73
N SER A 165 5.87 14.16 7.66
CA SER A 165 5.40 15.06 6.59
C SER A 165 4.16 14.49 5.92
N ALA A 166 4.20 13.22 5.51
CA ALA A 166 3.06 12.54 4.91
C ALA A 166 1.84 12.48 5.86
N ARG A 167 2.07 12.32 7.17
CA ARG A 167 1.01 12.42 8.20
C ARG A 167 0.48 13.83 8.38
N ALA A 168 1.33 14.85 8.37
CA ALA A 168 0.91 16.24 8.45
C ALA A 168 0.03 16.60 7.24
N ASP A 169 0.43 16.17 6.04
CA ASP A 169 -0.32 16.37 4.81
C ASP A 169 -1.64 15.58 4.80
N ALA A 170 -1.64 14.33 5.26
CA ALA A 170 -2.86 13.53 5.40
C ALA A 170 -3.82 14.11 6.46
N GLY A 171 -3.30 14.63 7.57
CA GLY A 171 -4.07 15.32 8.61
C GLY A 171 -4.68 16.63 8.11
N ALA A 172 -3.92 17.41 7.35
CA ALA A 172 -4.36 18.65 6.71
C ALA A 172 -5.42 18.37 5.62
N ALA A 173 -5.20 17.36 4.77
CA ALA A 173 -6.15 16.95 3.74
C ALA A 173 -7.47 16.42 4.34
N SER A 174 -7.39 15.64 5.43
CA SER A 174 -8.55 15.15 6.17
C SER A 174 -9.36 16.29 6.82
N GLN A 175 -8.70 17.29 7.40
CA GLN A 175 -9.36 18.49 7.92
C GLN A 175 -9.97 19.36 6.82
N ALA A 176 -9.29 19.51 5.69
CA ALA A 176 -9.80 20.24 4.53
C ALA A 176 -11.05 19.55 3.93
N ALA A 177 -11.04 18.23 3.82
CA ALA A 177 -12.17 17.43 3.37
C ALA A 177 -13.37 17.51 4.35
N LYS A 178 -13.11 17.49 5.67
CA LYS A 178 -14.15 17.70 6.71
C LYS A 178 -14.74 19.12 6.66
N ARG A 179 -13.94 20.15 6.40
CA ARG A 179 -14.39 21.54 6.26
C ARG A 179 -15.28 21.75 5.02
N ARG A 180 -14.96 21.07 3.90
CA ARG A 180 -15.78 21.10 2.68
C ARG A 180 -17.11 20.35 2.81
N ARG A 181 -17.23 19.43 3.78
CA ARG A 181 -18.45 18.65 4.06
C ARG A 181 -19.38 19.26 5.12
N ARG A 182 -19.05 20.42 5.71
CA ARG A 182 -20.03 21.15 6.53
C ARG A 182 -21.09 21.78 5.62
N PRO A 183 -22.37 21.37 5.69
CA PRO A 183 -23.41 22.09 4.97
C PRO A 183 -23.47 23.51 5.53
N HIS A 184 -23.66 24.50 4.64
CA HIS A 184 -24.03 25.85 5.02
C HIS A 184 -25.24 25.75 5.97
N ALA A 185 -25.05 26.11 7.23
CA ALA A 185 -26.15 26.28 8.15
C ALA A 185 -27.01 27.43 7.59
N ALA A 186 -28.13 27.08 6.95
CA ALA A 186 -29.14 28.02 6.55
C ALA A 186 -29.66 28.72 7.81
N SER A 187 -29.48 30.04 7.86
CA SER A 187 -30.08 30.90 8.87
C SER A 187 -31.60 30.74 8.84
N ALA A 188 -32.16 30.12 9.87
CA ALA A 188 -33.60 30.08 10.07
C ALA A 188 -34.07 31.49 10.48
N SER A 189 -34.62 32.26 9.53
CA SER A 189 -35.47 33.41 9.84
C SER A 189 -36.88 32.89 10.09
N ASN A 190 -37.26 32.87 11.36
CA ASN A 190 -38.62 32.69 11.82
C ASN A 190 -39.37 34.00 11.56
N ASP A 191 -40.37 34.00 10.69
CA ASP A 191 -41.42 35.02 10.81
C ASP A 191 -42.80 34.47 10.47
N ARG A 192 -43.74 34.86 11.31
CA ARG A 192 -45.10 34.38 11.42
C ARG A 192 -46.03 35.25 10.57
N GLY A 193 -47.03 34.61 9.97
CA GLY A 193 -48.36 35.21 9.89
C GLY A 193 -48.92 35.46 8.49
N GLY A 194 -50.07 34.80 8.22
CA GLY A 194 -51.21 35.55 7.70
C GLY A 194 -51.79 35.13 6.34
N ARG A 195 -52.91 34.40 6.44
CA ARG A 195 -54.20 34.66 5.75
C ARG A 195 -54.35 34.22 4.27
N TRP A 196 -55.25 33.26 4.09
CA TRP A 196 -55.95 32.89 2.85
C TRP A 196 -56.87 34.02 2.35
N PRO A 197 -57.15 34.04 1.04
CA PRO A 197 -58.52 33.78 0.59
C PRO A 197 -58.64 32.56 -0.33
#